data_AF-A0A3P7LIX4-F1
#
_entry.id   AF-A0A3P7LIX4-F1
#
_cell.length_a   1.000
_cell.length_b   1.000
_cell.length_c   1.000
_cell.angle_alpha   90.00
_cell.angle_beta   90.00
_cell.angle_gamma   90.00
#
_symmetry.space_group_name_H-M   'P 1'
#
loop_
_entity.id
_entity.type
_entity.pdbx_description
1 polymer ?
#
loop_
_entity_poly.entity_id
_entity_poly.type
_entity_poly.pdbx_seq_one_letter_code
_entity_poly.pdbx_strand_id
1 'polypeptide(L)'
;MVRELFSRLRKSKKEGELAAERRKRFHHWRSHSRAVELTEERMRQSVTTNKIEPWFGRLFAPQTEQATALYPFSAQTDQEVSFKKGDTLIVEFHQSGAWLEATNMITEKRGFIPANYITLEQNVSQVLEAWQDISRLEAEWKLLMSGLPPGTFILRPSSCKLCVFFNGQYICLSNE
;
A
#
# COMPACT_ATOMS: atom_id res chain seq x y z
N MET A 1 -30.20 -19.46 86.89
CA MET A 1 -28.83 -19.15 86.42
C MET A 1 -28.46 -19.86 85.11
N VAL A 2 -28.75 -21.17 84.96
CA VAL A 2 -28.37 -21.99 83.78
C VAL A 2 -29.07 -21.60 82.46
N ARG A 3 -30.38 -21.28 82.49
CA ARG A 3 -31.16 -20.92 81.29
C ARG A 3 -30.63 -19.68 80.56
N GLU A 4 -30.16 -18.67 81.30
CA GLU A 4 -29.64 -17.42 80.76
C GLU A 4 -28.29 -17.61 80.04
N LEU A 5 -27.42 -18.47 80.60
CA LEU A 5 -26.14 -18.82 79.98
C LEU A 5 -26.34 -19.56 78.65
N PHE A 6 -27.29 -20.49 78.58
CA PHE A 6 -27.62 -21.17 77.31
C PHE A 6 -28.21 -20.22 76.26
N SER A 7 -29.01 -19.23 76.66
CA SER A 7 -29.53 -18.20 75.74
C SER A 7 -28.42 -17.31 75.20
N ARG A 8 -27.47 -16.89 76.05
CA ARG A 8 -26.30 -16.10 75.65
C ARG A 8 -25.37 -16.89 74.73
N LEU A 9 -25.14 -18.18 75.01
CA LEU A 9 -24.32 -19.05 74.17
C LEU A 9 -24.95 -19.27 72.79
N ARG A 10 -26.28 -19.45 72.72
CA ARG A 10 -26.99 -19.53 71.42
C ARG A 10 -26.98 -18.21 70.66
N LYS A 11 -27.13 -17.07 71.34
CA LYS A 11 -27.06 -15.75 70.71
C LYS A 11 -25.66 -15.51 70.13
N SER A 12 -24.62 -15.80 70.91
CA SER A 12 -23.23 -15.69 70.48
C SER A 12 -22.91 -16.63 69.30
N LYS A 13 -23.43 -17.87 69.32
CA LYS A 13 -23.27 -18.81 68.20
C LYS A 13 -23.98 -18.32 66.93
N LYS A 14 -25.22 -17.83 67.04
CA LYS A 14 -25.96 -17.23 65.91
C LYS A 14 -25.27 -15.97 65.35
N GLU A 15 -24.72 -15.13 66.22
CA GLU A 15 -23.96 -13.94 65.81
C GLU A 15 -22.66 -14.32 65.10
N GLY A 16 -21.97 -15.37 65.58
CA GLY A 16 -20.80 -15.95 64.92
C GLY A 16 -21.12 -16.53 63.54
N GLU A 17 -22.25 -17.25 63.41
CA GLU A 17 -22.73 -17.80 62.13
C GLU A 17 -23.13 -16.68 61.16
N LEU A 18 -23.82 -15.65 61.62
CA LEU A 18 -24.21 -14.49 60.79
C LEU A 18 -22.96 -13.70 60.34
N ALA A 19 -21.96 -13.54 61.21
CA ALA A 19 -20.70 -12.91 60.86
C ALA A 19 -19.90 -13.75 59.85
N ALA A 20 -19.91 -15.08 59.99
CA ALA A 20 -19.30 -16.00 59.03
C ALA A 20 -20.02 -15.94 57.67
N GLU A 21 -21.36 -15.86 57.67
CA GLU A 21 -22.16 -15.77 56.43
C GLU A 21 -21.94 -14.42 55.72
N ARG A 22 -21.87 -13.32 56.47
CA ARG A 22 -21.50 -12.00 55.92
C ARG A 22 -20.10 -12.00 55.31
N ARG A 23 -19.13 -12.68 55.94
CA ARG A 23 -17.78 -12.86 55.39
C ARG A 23 -17.78 -13.69 54.12
N LYS A 24 -18.52 -14.80 54.08
CA LYS A 24 -18.67 -15.63 52.86
C LYS A 24 -19.27 -14.83 51.72
N ARG A 25 -20.35 -14.08 51.98
CA ARG A 25 -21.01 -13.23 50.99
C ARG A 25 -20.09 -12.12 50.47
N PHE A 26 -19.27 -11.53 51.33
CA PHE A 26 -18.25 -10.55 50.93
C PHE A 26 -17.16 -11.15 50.06
N HIS A 27 -16.63 -12.33 50.43
CA HIS A 27 -15.64 -13.04 49.61
C HIS A 27 -16.23 -13.48 48.26
N HIS A 28 -17.46 -13.98 48.24
CA HIS A 28 -18.17 -14.35 47.02
C HIS A 28 -18.41 -13.15 46.10
N TRP A 29 -18.84 -12.01 46.65
CA TRP A 29 -18.98 -10.75 45.91
C TRP A 29 -17.65 -10.30 45.32
N ARG A 30 -16.57 -10.30 46.11
CA ARG A 30 -15.24 -9.88 45.65
C ARG A 30 -14.71 -10.77 44.51
N SER A 31 -14.94 -12.07 44.57
CA SER A 31 -14.56 -13.01 43.50
C SER A 31 -15.39 -12.79 42.23
N HIS A 32 -16.70 -12.55 42.35
CA HIS A 32 -17.56 -12.24 41.21
C HIS A 32 -17.18 -10.90 40.57
N SER A 33 -16.96 -9.85 41.36
CA SER A 33 -16.55 -8.54 40.85
C SER A 33 -15.23 -8.63 40.08
N ARG A 34 -14.23 -9.35 40.63
CA ARG A 34 -12.95 -9.53 39.94
C ARG A 34 -13.10 -10.34 38.64
N ALA A 35 -13.97 -11.36 38.62
CA ALA A 35 -14.22 -12.14 37.41
C ALA A 35 -14.92 -11.31 36.33
N VAL A 36 -15.91 -10.48 36.70
CA VAL A 36 -16.60 -9.55 35.80
C VAL A 36 -15.61 -8.53 35.23
N GLU A 37 -14.78 -7.93 36.08
CA GLU A 37 -13.77 -6.94 35.69
C GLU A 37 -12.74 -7.54 34.71
N LEU A 38 -12.26 -8.77 34.96
CA LEU A 38 -11.38 -9.50 34.03
C LEU A 38 -12.05 -9.81 32.69
N THR A 39 -13.35 -10.16 32.69
CA THR A 39 -14.09 -10.41 31.45
C THR A 39 -14.37 -9.12 30.66
N GLU A 40 -14.64 -8.01 31.36
CA GLU A 40 -14.80 -6.68 30.75
C GLU A 40 -13.48 -6.17 30.16
N GLU A 41 -12.37 -6.34 30.88
CA GLU A 41 -11.03 -5.99 30.40
C GLU A 41 -10.65 -6.79 29.15
N ARG A 42 -10.92 -8.10 29.16
CA ARG A 42 -10.72 -8.98 27.99
C ARG A 42 -11.60 -8.58 26.81
N MET A 43 -12.84 -8.14 27.04
CA MET A 43 -13.71 -7.60 26.00
C MET A 43 -13.21 -6.24 25.47
N ARG A 44 -12.71 -5.35 26.32
CA ARG A 44 -12.11 -4.07 25.90
C ARG A 44 -10.83 -4.30 25.07
N GLN A 45 -9.99 -5.24 25.49
CA GLN A 45 -8.79 -5.64 24.75
C GLN A 45 -9.13 -6.32 23.42
N SER A 46 -10.22 -7.12 23.35
CA SER A 46 -10.63 -7.74 22.10
C SER A 46 -11.23 -6.73 21.10
N VAL A 47 -11.94 -5.70 21.59
CA VAL A 47 -12.48 -4.62 20.75
C VAL A 47 -11.37 -3.75 20.17
N THR A 48 -10.36 -3.37 20.97
CA THR A 48 -9.21 -2.59 20.49
C THR A 48 -8.42 -3.36 19.44
N THR A 49 -8.08 -4.63 19.71
CA THR A 49 -7.29 -5.46 18.79
C THR A 49 -8.03 -5.89 17.52
N ASN A 50 -9.30 -6.30 17.61
CA ASN A 50 -10.03 -6.86 16.46
C ASN A 50 -10.91 -5.87 15.71
N LYS A 51 -11.29 -4.74 16.32
CA LYS A 51 -12.18 -3.74 15.66
C LYS A 51 -11.49 -2.42 15.39
N ILE A 52 -10.41 -2.09 16.08
CA ILE A 52 -9.75 -0.78 15.96
C ILE A 52 -8.44 -0.85 15.14
N GLU A 53 -7.55 -1.78 15.48
CA GLU A 53 -6.28 -1.99 14.74
C GLU A 53 -6.45 -2.28 13.22
N PRO A 54 -7.44 -3.07 12.74
CA PRO A 54 -7.48 -3.48 11.33
C PRO A 54 -7.81 -2.38 10.32
N TRP A 55 -8.35 -1.23 10.77
CA TRP A 55 -8.64 -0.10 9.88
C TRP A 55 -7.60 1.00 9.99
N PHE A 56 -6.94 1.19 11.15
CA PHE A 56 -5.76 2.07 11.24
C PHE A 56 -4.65 1.62 10.29
N GLY A 57 -4.38 0.31 10.20
CA GLY A 57 -3.43 -0.22 9.23
C GLY A 57 -3.79 0.07 7.77
N ARG A 58 -5.07 0.25 7.43
CA ARG A 58 -5.53 0.62 6.08
C ARG A 58 -5.52 2.13 5.82
N LEU A 59 -5.84 2.94 6.82
CA LEU A 59 -5.82 4.41 6.69
C LEU A 59 -4.40 4.97 6.62
N PHE A 60 -3.42 4.29 7.22
CA PHE A 60 -2.02 4.68 7.22
C PHE A 60 -1.14 3.82 6.32
N ALA A 61 -1.72 2.89 5.55
CA ALA A 61 -0.97 2.17 4.53
C ALA A 61 -0.44 3.17 3.50
N PRO A 62 0.84 3.04 3.10
CA PRO A 62 1.36 3.91 2.09
C PRO A 62 0.55 3.75 0.79
N GLN A 63 0.20 4.88 0.19
CA GLN A 63 -0.50 4.87 -1.09
C GLN A 63 0.54 4.51 -2.15
N THR A 64 0.52 3.25 -2.57
CA THR A 64 1.48 2.72 -3.52
C THR A 64 0.84 2.48 -4.88
N GLU A 65 1.54 2.82 -5.95
CA GLU A 65 1.15 2.48 -7.32
C GLU A 65 2.20 1.64 -8.02
N GLN A 66 1.77 0.80 -8.96
CA GLN A 66 2.65 -0.02 -9.77
C GLN A 66 3.16 0.80 -10.98
N ALA A 67 4.47 0.91 -11.10
CA ALA A 67 5.15 1.55 -12.22
C ALA A 67 6.02 0.54 -12.99
N THR A 68 6.33 0.88 -14.24
CA THR A 68 7.25 0.14 -15.10
C THR A 68 8.46 0.99 -15.43
N ALA A 69 9.65 0.40 -15.36
CA ALA A 69 10.89 1.07 -15.75
C ALA A 69 11.01 1.24 -17.27
N LEU A 70 11.17 2.49 -17.73
CA LEU A 70 11.39 2.84 -19.14
C LEU A 70 12.83 2.64 -19.59
N TYR A 71 13.77 2.84 -18.68
CA TYR A 71 15.21 2.77 -18.92
C TYR A 71 15.90 1.99 -17.79
N PRO A 72 17.06 1.37 -18.03
CA PRO A 72 17.85 0.79 -16.96
C PRO A 72 18.46 1.89 -16.08
N PHE A 73 18.53 1.64 -14.78
CA PHE A 73 19.13 2.55 -13.80
C PHE A 73 20.05 1.76 -12.86
N SER A 74 21.24 2.31 -12.62
CA SER A 74 22.22 1.76 -11.69
C SER A 74 22.37 2.71 -10.51
N ALA A 75 22.09 2.21 -9.31
CA ALA A 75 22.20 2.96 -8.07
C ALA A 75 23.62 3.48 -7.87
N GLN A 76 23.73 4.76 -7.56
CA GLN A 76 24.99 5.45 -7.28
C GLN A 76 25.27 5.52 -5.77
N THR A 77 24.21 5.47 -4.96
CA THR A 77 24.29 5.52 -3.50
C THR A 77 23.56 4.33 -2.89
N ASP A 78 23.87 4.01 -1.62
CA ASP A 78 23.23 2.89 -0.89
C ASP A 78 21.74 3.13 -0.61
N GLN A 79 21.26 4.37 -0.78
CA GLN A 79 19.86 4.74 -0.62
C GLN A 79 19.05 4.55 -1.90
N GLU A 80 19.70 4.28 -3.03
CA GLU A 80 19.07 4.10 -4.34
C GLU A 80 18.88 2.63 -4.69
N VAL A 81 17.93 2.35 -5.57
CA VAL A 81 17.66 0.99 -6.06
C VAL A 81 17.95 0.88 -7.55
N SER A 82 18.75 -0.12 -7.91
CA SER A 82 19.00 -0.46 -9.32
C SER A 82 17.85 -1.24 -9.92
N PHE A 83 17.54 -1.00 -11.18
CA PHE A 83 16.50 -1.70 -11.93
C PHE A 83 16.82 -1.73 -13.43
N LYS A 84 16.24 -2.69 -14.14
CA LYS A 84 16.38 -2.85 -15.59
C LYS A 84 15.15 -2.31 -16.31
N LYS A 85 15.29 -2.04 -17.62
CA LYS A 85 14.15 -1.70 -18.48
C LYS A 85 13.10 -2.81 -18.41
N GLY A 86 11.84 -2.44 -18.18
CA GLY A 86 10.71 -3.36 -18.06
C GLY A 86 10.47 -3.90 -16.66
N ASP A 87 11.35 -3.62 -15.68
CA ASP A 87 11.14 -4.05 -14.30
C ASP A 87 9.87 -3.39 -13.72
N THR A 88 9.18 -4.15 -12.87
CA THR A 88 8.01 -3.66 -12.12
C THR A 88 8.45 -3.10 -10.77
N LEU A 89 8.02 -1.87 -10.49
CA LEU A 89 8.38 -1.12 -9.30
C LEU A 89 7.10 -0.71 -8.57
N ILE A 90 7.08 -0.84 -7.24
CA ILE A 90 5.99 -0.30 -6.41
C ILE A 90 6.46 1.04 -5.86
N VAL A 91 5.82 2.12 -6.28
CA VAL A 91 6.19 3.50 -5.96
C VAL A 91 5.28 4.04 -4.88
N GLU A 92 5.84 4.66 -3.85
CA GLU A 92 5.09 5.32 -2.78
C GLU A 92 4.80 6.78 -3.16
N PHE A 93 3.52 7.12 -3.33
CA PHE A 93 3.08 8.41 -3.88
C PHE A 93 3.09 9.58 -2.88
N HIS A 94 3.67 9.40 -1.70
CA HIS A 94 3.67 10.42 -0.65
C HIS A 94 4.50 11.66 -1.01
N GLN A 95 5.31 11.60 -2.07
CA GLN A 95 6.24 12.66 -2.44
C GLN A 95 6.12 13.00 -3.92
N SER A 96 5.68 14.22 -4.24
CA SER A 96 5.85 14.79 -5.57
C SER A 96 7.27 15.34 -5.68
N GLY A 97 8.08 14.76 -6.56
CA GLY A 97 9.49 15.13 -6.68
C GLY A 97 10.20 14.43 -7.84
N ALA A 98 11.45 14.85 -8.07
CA ALA A 98 12.31 14.22 -9.08
C ALA A 98 12.78 12.81 -8.66
N TRP A 99 12.74 12.51 -7.37
CA TRP A 99 13.10 11.22 -6.78
C TRP A 99 11.93 10.68 -5.99
N LEU A 100 11.65 9.39 -6.19
CA LEU A 100 10.53 8.69 -5.60
C LEU A 100 11.06 7.51 -4.81
N GLU A 101 10.44 7.20 -3.67
CA GLU A 101 10.74 5.98 -2.94
C GLU A 101 9.97 4.82 -3.58
N ALA A 102 10.68 3.75 -3.92
CA ALA A 102 10.09 2.59 -4.56
C ALA A 102 10.73 1.29 -4.10
N THR A 103 9.96 0.21 -4.23
CA THR A 103 10.41 -1.16 -4.02
C THR A 103 10.47 -1.89 -5.35
N ASN A 104 11.63 -2.44 -5.69
CA ASN A 104 11.77 -3.28 -6.88
C ASN A 104 11.19 -4.67 -6.60
N MET A 105 10.20 -5.10 -7.38
CA MET A 105 9.50 -6.38 -7.15
C MET A 105 10.34 -7.61 -7.45
N ILE A 106 11.43 -7.48 -8.20
CA ILE A 106 12.33 -8.59 -8.56
C ILE A 106 13.41 -8.76 -7.49
N THR A 107 14.00 -7.65 -7.04
CA THR A 107 15.12 -7.68 -6.07
C THR A 107 14.66 -7.50 -4.63
N GLU A 108 13.40 -7.15 -4.42
CA GLU A 108 12.77 -6.83 -3.13
C GLU A 108 13.47 -5.68 -2.36
N LYS A 109 14.32 -4.91 -3.04
CA LYS A 109 15.02 -3.77 -2.46
C LYS A 109 14.17 -2.51 -2.52
N ARG A 110 14.14 -1.77 -1.41
CA ARG A 110 13.48 -0.46 -1.27
C ARG A 110 14.51 0.66 -1.24
N GLY A 111 14.21 1.77 -1.89
CA GLY A 111 15.04 2.98 -1.92
C GLY A 111 14.59 3.96 -2.98
N PHE A 112 15.42 4.95 -3.27
CA PHE A 112 15.09 6.04 -4.19
C PHE A 112 15.35 5.69 -5.65
N ILE A 113 14.46 6.17 -6.50
CA ILE A 113 14.54 6.06 -7.96
C ILE A 113 14.16 7.39 -8.62
N PRO A 114 14.71 7.71 -9.80
CA PRO A 114 14.36 8.92 -10.52
C PRO A 114 12.98 8.79 -11.21
N ALA A 115 12.12 9.78 -11.03
CA ALA A 115 10.73 9.76 -11.53
C ALA A 115 10.64 9.68 -13.06
N ASN A 116 11.58 10.29 -13.79
CA ASN A 116 11.60 10.31 -15.26
C ASN A 116 12.09 9.00 -15.91
N TYR A 117 12.48 8.00 -15.11
CA TYR A 117 12.91 6.68 -15.59
C TYR A 117 11.79 5.65 -15.55
N ILE A 118 10.63 6.03 -15.03
CA ILE A 118 9.49 5.13 -14.83
C ILE A 118 8.23 5.72 -15.44
N THR A 119 7.25 4.86 -15.67
CA THR A 119 5.90 5.26 -16.06
C THR A 119 4.87 4.44 -15.32
N LEU A 120 3.75 5.08 -15.00
CA LEU A 120 2.57 4.42 -14.44
C LEU A 120 1.62 3.95 -15.56
N GLU A 121 1.83 4.44 -16.79
CA GLU A 121 1.01 4.12 -17.94
C GLU A 121 1.52 2.88 -18.67
N GLN A 122 0.64 1.88 -18.82
CA GLN A 122 0.99 0.60 -19.45
C GLN A 122 1.40 0.71 -20.93
N ASN A 123 0.93 1.74 -21.64
CA ASN A 123 1.14 1.87 -23.08
C ASN A 123 2.35 2.71 -23.48
N VAL A 124 2.93 3.48 -22.55
CA VAL A 124 4.04 4.40 -22.87
C VAL A 124 5.27 3.64 -23.34
N SER A 125 5.56 2.46 -22.77
CA SER A 125 6.68 1.64 -23.24
C SER A 125 6.54 1.23 -24.71
N GLN A 126 5.33 0.86 -25.15
CA GLN A 126 5.09 0.48 -26.55
C GLN A 126 5.25 1.68 -27.49
N VAL A 127 4.76 2.86 -27.09
CA VAL A 127 4.89 4.10 -27.87
C VAL A 127 6.36 4.50 -28.01
N LEU A 128 7.14 4.42 -26.93
CA LEU A 128 8.57 4.72 -26.93
C LEU A 128 9.37 3.74 -27.79
N GLU A 129 9.00 2.45 -27.80
CA GLU A 129 9.62 1.44 -28.67
C GLU A 129 9.24 1.61 -30.15
N ALA A 130 8.03 2.11 -30.41
CA ALA A 130 7.59 2.43 -31.78
C ALA A 130 8.28 3.68 -32.34
N TRP A 131 8.82 4.57 -31.49
CA TRP A 131 9.51 5.78 -31.92
C TRP A 131 10.89 5.48 -32.52
N GLN A 132 11.10 5.90 -33.76
CA GLN A 132 12.38 5.82 -34.45
C GLN A 132 12.68 7.14 -35.17
N ASP A 133 13.90 7.65 -34.99
CA ASP A 133 14.38 8.83 -35.73
C ASP A 133 14.86 8.43 -37.13
N ILE A 134 13.89 8.20 -38.02
CA ILE A 134 14.11 7.70 -39.38
C ILE A 134 13.32 8.49 -40.43
N SER A 135 13.80 8.45 -41.67
CA SER A 135 13.12 9.11 -42.80
C SER A 135 11.85 8.37 -43.22
N ARG A 136 10.98 9.03 -44.01
CA ARG A 136 9.77 8.40 -44.60
C ARG A 136 10.13 7.16 -45.40
N LEU A 137 11.12 7.29 -46.28
CA LEU A 137 11.55 6.23 -47.17
C LEU A 137 12.10 5.04 -46.38
N GLU A 138 12.91 5.30 -45.35
CA GLU A 138 13.45 4.25 -44.49
C GLU A 138 12.35 3.53 -43.70
N ALA A 139 11.36 4.26 -43.19
CA ALA A 139 10.20 3.67 -42.51
C ALA A 139 9.38 2.80 -43.46
N GLU A 140 9.13 3.25 -44.69
CA GLU A 140 8.44 2.47 -45.73
C GLU A 140 9.20 1.17 -46.03
N TRP A 141 10.52 1.25 -46.24
CA TRP A 141 11.35 0.07 -46.48
C TRP A 141 11.35 -0.91 -45.29
N LYS A 142 11.44 -0.42 -44.06
CA LYS A 142 11.38 -1.27 -42.85
C LYS A 142 10.03 -1.97 -42.72
N LEU A 143 8.93 -1.23 -42.93
CA LEU A 143 7.57 -1.77 -42.81
C LEU A 143 7.19 -2.73 -43.95
N LEU A 144 7.89 -2.65 -45.10
CA LEU A 144 7.71 -3.55 -46.23
C LEU A 144 8.60 -4.82 -46.15
N MET A 145 9.45 -4.95 -45.12
CA MET A 145 10.24 -6.17 -44.94
C MET A 145 9.34 -7.40 -44.77
N SER A 146 9.68 -8.50 -45.45
CA SER A 146 8.96 -9.76 -45.32
C SER A 146 9.07 -10.30 -43.89
N GLY A 147 7.95 -10.73 -43.31
CA GLY A 147 7.90 -11.34 -41.98
C GLY A 147 7.39 -10.44 -40.85
N LEU A 148 7.01 -9.19 -41.16
CA LEU A 148 6.32 -8.34 -40.20
C LEU A 148 4.82 -8.67 -40.12
N PRO A 149 4.23 -8.74 -38.92
CA PRO A 149 2.80 -9.00 -38.77
C PRO A 149 1.97 -7.80 -39.30
N PRO A 150 0.76 -8.05 -39.85
CA PRO A 150 -0.16 -6.98 -40.23
C PRO A 150 -0.47 -6.07 -39.04
N GLY A 151 -0.50 -4.76 -39.28
CA GLY A 151 -0.72 -3.76 -38.23
C GLY A 151 0.55 -3.29 -37.52
N THR A 152 1.73 -3.73 -37.95
CA THR A 152 3.01 -3.14 -37.50
C THR A 152 3.07 -1.67 -37.88
N PHE A 153 3.43 -0.81 -36.92
CA PHE A 153 3.57 0.63 -37.12
C PHE A 153 4.89 1.14 -36.54
N ILE A 154 5.36 2.27 -37.06
CA ILE A 154 6.53 3.00 -36.56
C ILE A 154 6.11 4.47 -36.40
N LEU A 155 6.43 5.06 -35.26
CA LEU A 155 6.33 6.50 -35.01
C LEU A 155 7.66 7.14 -35.40
N ARG A 156 7.63 8.27 -36.12
CA ARG A 156 8.85 8.97 -36.56
C ARG A 156 8.61 10.48 -36.65
N PRO A 157 9.68 11.30 -36.61
CA PRO A 157 9.58 12.73 -36.91
C PRO A 157 8.97 12.97 -38.29
N SER A 158 8.14 14.00 -38.43
CA SER A 158 7.64 14.41 -39.74
C SER A 158 8.80 14.92 -40.59
N SER A 159 8.84 14.52 -41.86
CA SER A 159 9.86 14.98 -42.81
C SER A 159 9.76 16.48 -43.13
N CYS A 160 8.68 17.12 -42.70
CA CYS A 160 8.41 18.54 -42.92
C CYS A 160 8.71 19.32 -41.65
N LYS A 161 9.56 20.35 -41.77
CA LYS A 161 9.99 21.22 -40.67
C LYS A 161 8.89 22.20 -40.23
N LEU A 162 7.89 22.43 -41.08
CA LEU A 162 6.66 23.16 -40.77
C LEU A 162 5.46 22.33 -41.24
N CYS A 163 4.88 21.56 -40.32
CA CYS A 163 3.50 21.11 -40.47
C CYS A 163 2.63 22.22 -39.88
N VAL A 164 2.08 23.10 -40.72
CA VAL A 164 1.15 24.13 -40.24
C VAL A 164 -0.24 23.50 -40.18
N PHE A 165 -0.89 23.58 -39.02
CA PHE A 165 -2.28 23.15 -38.86
C PHE A 165 -3.18 24.29 -39.33
N PHE A 166 -3.85 24.12 -40.48
CA PHE A 166 -4.79 25.10 -41.02
C PHE A 166 -6.09 24.37 -41.40
N ASN A 167 -7.23 24.84 -40.87
CA ASN A 167 -8.57 24.28 -41.12
C ASN A 167 -8.68 22.74 -40.91
N GLY A 168 -8.09 22.21 -39.84
CA GLY A 168 -8.26 20.79 -39.49
C GLY A 168 -7.40 19.82 -40.31
N GLN A 169 -6.50 20.31 -41.17
CA GLN A 169 -5.54 19.50 -41.91
C GLN A 169 -4.10 19.93 -41.63
N TYR A 170 -3.21 18.95 -41.55
CA TYR A 170 -1.76 19.18 -41.49
C TYR A 170 -1.25 19.44 -42.91
N ILE A 171 -0.88 20.69 -43.20
CA ILE A 171 -0.27 21.06 -44.49
C ILE A 171 1.24 21.03 -44.31
N CYS A 172 1.89 20.19 -45.09
CA CYS A 172 3.34 20.09 -45.17
C CYS A 172 3.84 21.09 -46.21
N LEU A 173 4.49 22.17 -45.76
CA LEU A 173 5.17 23.09 -46.68
C LEU A 173 6.56 22.51 -47.02
N SER A 174 6.70 21.94 -48.21
CA SER A 174 8.01 21.63 -48.80
C SER A 174 8.53 22.88 -49.49
N ASN A 175 9.67 23.41 -49.04
CA ASN A 175 10.44 24.35 -49.85
C ASN A 175 11.14 23.54 -50.94
N GLU A 176 10.69 23.67 -52.19
CA GLU A 176 11.57 23.53 -53.36
C GLU A 176 12.52 24.74 -53.44
#